data_AF-A0A0G1KC34-F1
#
_entry.id   AF-A0A0G1KC34-F1
#
_cell.length_a   1.000
_cell.length_b   1.000
_cell.length_c   1.000
_cell.angle_alpha   90.00
_cell.angle_beta   90.00
_cell.angle_gamma   90.00
#
_symmetry.space_group_name_H-M   'P 1'
#
loop_
_entity.id
_entity.type
_entity.pdbx_description
1 polymer ?
#
loop_
_entity_poly.entity_id
_entity_poly.type
_entity_poly.pdbx_seq_one_letter_code
_entity_poly.pdbx_strand_id
1 'polypeptide(L)' 'MNKPTRTMTKGLFKKSREYRKKMFLFRNYATRKKPLKEFVLNIEELATIYHFPDVGVRAPLLPRVEAKKGEPPVGLPTI' A
#
# COMPACT_ATOMS: atom_id res chain seq x y z
N MET A 1 -10.49 -1.04 -17.87
CA MET A 1 -11.70 -0.20 -17.91
C MET A 1 -12.07 0.17 -16.46
N ASN A 2 -11.50 1.26 -15.93
CA ASN A 2 -11.69 1.64 -14.53
C ASN A 2 -13.04 2.34 -14.37
N LYS A 3 -14.03 1.63 -13.83
CA LYS A 3 -15.33 2.23 -13.50
C LYS A 3 -15.12 3.20 -12.33
N PRO A 4 -15.63 4.44 -12.39
CA PRO A 4 -15.59 5.32 -11.24
C PRO A 4 -16.49 4.74 -10.14
N THR A 5 -15.89 4.28 -9.03
CA THR A 5 -16.61 3.86 -7.82
C THR A 5 -17.17 5.06 -7.05
N ARG A 6 -17.69 6.08 -7.75
CA ARG A 6 -18.52 7.11 -7.11
C ARG A 6 -19.90 6.51 -6.95
N THR A 7 -20.21 6.00 -5.76
CA THR A 7 -21.59 5.72 -5.39
C THR A 7 -22.35 7.03 -5.54
N MET A 8 -23.25 7.12 -6.54
CA MET A 8 -24.21 8.23 -6.70
C MET A 8 -25.07 8.28 -5.43
N THR A 9 -24.57 8.91 -4.38
CA THR A 9 -25.25 9.00 -3.09
C THR A 9 -25.49 10.46 -2.77
N LYS A 10 -26.33 11.09 -3.60
CA LYS A 10 -27.26 12.12 -3.15
C LYS A 10 -28.60 11.43 -2.84
N GLY A 11 -28.58 10.45 -1.93
CA GLY A 11 -29.79 9.80 -1.41
C GLY A 11 -30.18 10.42 -0.07
N LEU A 12 -31.48 10.40 0.26
CA LEU A 12 -31.99 10.84 1.56
C LEU A 12 -31.24 10.15 2.72
N PHE A 13 -31.04 10.87 3.82
CA PHE A 13 -30.39 10.38 5.05
C PHE A 13 -28.95 9.86 4.90
N LYS A 14 -28.17 10.39 3.95
CA LYS A 14 -26.76 10.00 3.74
C LYS A 14 -25.94 9.99 5.04
N LYS A 15 -25.99 11.07 5.83
CA LYS A 15 -25.24 11.21 7.10
C LYS A 15 -25.58 10.09 8.08
N SER A 16 -26.86 9.82 8.29
CA SER A 16 -27.33 8.79 9.22
C SER A 16 -26.99 7.37 8.74
N ARG A 17 -27.02 7.12 7.43
CA ARG A 17 -26.59 5.83 6.85
C ARG A 17 -25.08 5.61 7.00
N GLU A 18 -24.29 6.65 6.78
CA GLU A 18 -22.83 6.60 6.96
C GLU A 18 -22.46 6.32 8.41
N TYR A 19 -23.06 7.06 9.36
CA TYR A 19 -22.87 6.83 10.79
C TYR A 19 -23.21 5.38 11.18
N ARG A 20 -24.35 4.85 10.73
CA ARG A 20 -24.74 3.46 11.00
C ARG A 20 -23.72 2.45 10.47
N LYS A 21 -23.17 2.65 9.27
CA LYS A 21 -22.13 1.78 8.71
C LYS A 21 -20.84 1.84 9.52
N LYS A 22 -20.40 3.03 9.92
CA LYS A 22 -19.22 3.22 10.78
C LYS A 22 -19.39 2.50 12.13
N MET A 23 -20.55 2.70 12.76
CA MET A 23 -20.86 2.08 14.05
C MET A 23 -20.98 0.56 13.94
N PHE A 24 -21.56 0.04 12.85
CA PHE A 24 -21.63 -1.39 12.57
C PHE A 24 -20.23 -2.02 12.45
N LEU A 25 -19.33 -1.38 11.70
CA LEU A 25 -17.95 -1.85 11.54
C LEU A 25 -17.20 -1.82 12.88
N PHE A 26 -17.28 -0.70 13.61
CA PHE A 26 -16.64 -0.55 14.92
C PHE A 26 -17.12 -1.60 15.92
N ARG A 27 -18.45 -1.83 15.99
CA ARG A 27 -19.02 -2.85 16.87
C ARG A 27 -18.54 -4.25 16.54
N ASN A 28 -18.55 -4.63 15.26
CA ASN A 28 -18.06 -5.95 14.84
C ASN A 28 -16.57 -6.14 15.17
N TYR A 29 -15.76 -5.09 15.02
CA TYR A 29 -14.36 -5.08 15.43
C TYR A 29 -14.21 -5.26 16.94
N ALA A 30 -14.92 -4.46 17.74
CA ALA A 30 -14.86 -4.50 19.20
C ALA A 30 -15.28 -5.87 19.78
N THR A 31 -16.32 -6.49 19.22
CA THR A 31 -16.79 -7.81 19.65
C THR A 31 -16.04 -8.97 18.96
N ARG A 32 -15.02 -8.69 18.14
CA ARG A 32 -14.28 -9.68 17.33
C ARG A 32 -15.21 -10.63 16.57
N LYS A 33 -16.30 -10.10 16.02
CA LYS A 33 -17.30 -10.90 15.31
C LYS A 33 -16.69 -11.46 14.03
N LYS A 34 -16.64 -12.78 13.91
CA LYS A 34 -16.19 -13.44 12.68
C LYS A 34 -17.13 -13.11 11.50
N PRO A 35 -16.59 -12.91 10.29
CA PRO A 35 -17.43 -12.73 9.11
C PRO A 35 -18.28 -13.98 8.86
N LEU A 36 -19.45 -13.80 8.24
CA LEU A 36 -20.34 -14.92 7.87
C LEU A 36 -19.72 -15.83 6.80
N LYS A 37 -18.84 -15.27 5.97
CA LYS A 37 -18.10 -16.01 4.95
C LYS A 37 -16.64 -16.04 5.36
N GLU A 38 -16.18 -17.24 5.69
CA GLU A 38 -14.76 -17.51 5.89
C GLU A 38 -14.05 -17.55 4.54
N PHE A 39 -12.79 -17.12 4.53
CA PHE A 39 -11.92 -17.17 3.37
C PHE A 39 -10.53 -17.57 3.85
N VAL A 40 -9.85 -18.41 3.05
CA VAL A 40 -8.47 -18.81 3.30
C VAL A 40 -7.59 -17.92 2.43
N LEU A 41 -6.64 -17.24 3.05
CA LEU A 41 -5.69 -16.38 2.35
C LEU A 41 -4.43 -17.15 2.02
N ASN A 42 -3.87 -16.90 0.84
CA ASN A 42 -2.51 -17.33 0.54
C ASN A 42 -1.48 -16.41 1.23
N ILE A 43 -0.19 -16.75 1.12
CA ILE A 43 0.89 -16.00 1.79
C ILE A 43 1.00 -14.56 1.25
N GLU A 44 0.78 -14.35 -0.04
CA GLU A 44 0.89 -13.03 -0.70
C GLU A 44 -0.25 -12.09 -0.31
N GLU A 45 -1.48 -12.60 -0.22
CA GLU A 45 -2.66 -11.86 0.23
C GLU A 45 -2.52 -11.48 1.70
N LEU A 46 -2.00 -12.39 2.53
CA LEU A 46 -1.70 -12.10 3.93
C LEU A 46 -0.60 -11.04 4.05
N ALA A 47 0.47 -11.17 3.28
CA ALA A 47 1.53 -10.17 3.24
C ALA A 47 0.96 -8.80 2.87
N THR A 48 0.06 -8.72 1.90
CA THR A 48 -0.57 -7.46 1.47
C THR A 48 -1.41 -6.79 2.57
N ILE A 49 -2.09 -7.57 3.42
CA ILE A 49 -2.88 -7.02 4.56
C ILE A 49 -1.97 -6.36 5.61
N TYR A 50 -0.80 -6.95 5.85
CA TYR A 50 0.15 -6.50 6.87
C TYR A 50 1.31 -5.65 6.32
N HIS A 51 1.42 -5.52 5.00
CA HIS A 51 2.38 -4.66 4.34
C HIS A 51 1.84 -3.23 4.34
N PHE A 52 1.87 -2.62 5.52
CA PHE A 52 1.55 -1.21 5.66
C PHE A 52 2.62 -0.40 4.93
N PRO A 53 2.23 0.54 4.04
CA PRO A 53 3.20 1.42 3.41
C PRO A 53 3.91 2.21 4.51
N ASP A 54 5.20 1.99 4.64
CA ASP A 54 6.02 2.74 5.57
C ASP A 54 6.14 4.19 5.08
N VAL A 55 5.42 5.09 5.74
CA VAL A 55 5.46 6.54 5.43
C VAL A 55 6.71 7.18 6.04
N GLY A 56 7.44 6.47 6.91
CA GLY A 56 8.53 7.00 7.74
C GLY A 56 9.93 6.74 7.20
N VAL A 57 10.18 5.62 6.52
CA VAL A 57 11.53 5.31 6.05
C VAL A 57 11.76 5.92 4.66
N ARG A 58 12.08 7.21 4.65
CA ARG A 58 12.96 7.74 3.61
C ARG A 58 14.35 7.18 3.90
N ALA A 59 14.77 6.17 3.15
CA ALA A 59 16.19 5.85 3.09
C ALA A 59 16.95 7.15 2.80
N PRO A 60 18.00 7.50 3.57
CA PRO A 60 18.80 8.67 3.25
C PRO A 60 19.26 8.51 1.80
N LEU A 61 18.98 9.52 0.97
CA LEU A 61 19.51 9.58 -0.39
C LEU A 61 21.03 9.64 -0.25
N LEU A 62 21.68 8.48 -0.37
CA LEU A 62 23.14 8.44 -0.46
C LEU A 62 23.50 9.28 -1.69
N PRO A 63 24.37 10.28 -1.57
CA PRO A 63 24.84 11.00 -2.73
C PRO A 63 25.46 9.99 -3.69
N ARG A 64 24.99 10.00 -4.94
CA ARG A 64 25.55 9.15 -5.98
C ARG A 64 26.99 9.58 -6.19
N VAL A 65 27.94 8.82 -5.65
CA VAL A 65 29.36 8.99 -5.95
C VAL A 65 29.52 8.59 -7.41
N GLU A 66 29.81 9.55 -8.28
CA GLU A 66 30.22 9.25 -9.64
C GLU A 66 31.50 8.42 -9.56
N ALA A 67 31.44 7.18 -10.06
CA ALA A 67 32.63 6.37 -10.18
C ALA A 67 33.59 7.13 -11.10
N LYS A 68 34.72 7.60 -10.55
CA LYS A 68 35.83 8.05 -11.39
C LYS A 68 36.26 6.83 -12.20
N LYS A 69 35.92 6.83 -13.50
CA LYS A 69 36.43 5.84 -14.44
C LYS A 69 37.95 6.02 -14.44
N GLY A 70 38.67 5.06 -13.84
CA GLY A 70 40.12 5.06 -13.90
C GLY A 70 40.51 5.11 -15.37
N GLU A 71 41.22 6.14 -15.77
CA GLU A 71 41.78 6.19 -17.12
C GLU A 71 42.65 4.94 -17.30
N PRO A 72 42.58 4.28 -18.46
CA PRO A 72 43.40 3.11 -18.72
C PRO A 72 44.88 3.48 -18.48
N PRO A 73 45.66 2.61 -17.81
CA PRO A 73 47.07 2.88 -17.56
C PRO A 73 47.81 3.11 -18.89
N VAL A 74 48.76 4.04 -18.88
CA VAL A 74 49.45 4.64 -20.06
C VAL A 74 50.35 3.64 -20.83
N GLY A 75 50.11 2.34 -20.72
CA GLY A 75 50.98 1.29 -21.27
C GLY A 75 50.25 0.17 -22.02
N LEU A 76 49.01 0.38 -22.47
CA LEU A 76 48.31 -0.62 -23.29
C LEU A 76 48.75 -0.53 -24.76
N PRO A 77 49.27 -1.60 -25.37
CA PRO A 77 49.57 -1.62 -26.79
C PRO A 77 48.25 -1.64 -27.57
N THR A 78 47.97 -0.55 -28.29
CA THR A 78 46.97 -0.55 -29.36
C THR A 78 47.58 -1.26 -30.57
N ILE A 79 47.11 -2.50 -30.79
CA ILE A 79 47.34 -3.28 -32.01
C ILE A 79 46.71 -2.55 -33.20
#